data_AF-W4V434-F1
#
_entry.id   AF-W4V434-F1
#
_cell.length_a   1.000
_cell.length_b   1.000
_cell.length_c   1.000
_cell.angle_alpha   90.00
_cell.angle_beta   90.00
_cell.angle_gamma   90.00
#
_symmetry.space_group_name_H-M   'P 1'
#
loop_
_entity.id
_entity.type
_entity.pdbx_description
1 polymer ?
#
loop_
_entity_poly.entity_id
_entity_poly.type
_entity_poly.pdbx_seq_one_letter_code
_entity_poly.pdbx_strand_id
1 'polypeptide(L)'
;MRFIVSIDFDKSLELPFNYNKILQGFIYRNIMDKDLAQFIHDKGFSYEKRKYKMFTFSRLQGKFSIDSKRKKIIYQSPVELIVSSCYDDFLLTCHCLF
;
A
#
# COMPACT_ATOMS: atom_id res chain seq x y z
N MET A 1 -3.01 -13.16 7.14
CA MET A 1 -2.60 -12.10 8.09
C MET A 1 -3.10 -10.71 7.70
N ARG A 2 -3.24 -9.80 8.67
CA ARG A 2 -3.58 -8.37 8.46
C ARG A 2 -2.60 -7.53 9.26
N PHE A 3 -2.11 -6.45 8.68
CA PHE A 3 -1.24 -5.49 9.35
C PHE A 3 -1.65 -4.06 9.02
N ILE A 4 -1.27 -3.14 9.90
CA ILE A 4 -1.59 -1.72 9.83
C ILE A 4 -0.27 -0.98 9.68
N VAL A 5 -0.18 -0.16 8.65
CA VAL A 5 0.98 0.72 8.41
C VAL A 5 0.57 2.13 8.78
N SER A 6 1.15 2.67 9.85
CA SER A 6 1.07 4.10 10.16
C SER A 6 2.05 4.85 9.28
N ILE A 7 1.57 5.91 8.64
CA ILE A 7 2.36 6.77 7.77
C ILE A 7 2.28 8.18 8.34
N ASP A 8 3.43 8.66 8.80
CA ASP A 8 3.62 10.00 9.34
C ASP A 8 4.26 10.93 8.31
N PHE A 9 3.84 12.19 8.30
CA PHE A 9 4.38 13.22 7.41
C PHE A 9 4.18 14.63 8.00
N ASP A 10 5.14 15.53 7.77
CA ASP A 10 5.16 16.86 8.43
C ASP A 10 4.07 17.83 7.94
N LYS A 11 3.55 17.63 6.72
CA LYS A 11 2.60 18.54 6.08
C LYS A 11 1.26 17.83 5.83
N SER A 12 0.60 18.13 4.72
CA SER A 12 -0.57 17.39 4.25
C SER A 12 -0.19 16.45 3.11
N LEU A 13 -0.89 15.32 3.03
CA LEU A 13 -0.77 14.38 1.92
C LEU A 13 -1.94 14.61 0.95
N GLU A 14 -1.64 15.20 -0.21
CA GLU A 14 -2.64 15.45 -1.25
C GLU A 14 -2.68 14.30 -2.27
N LEU A 15 -3.86 13.70 -2.45
CA LEU A 15 -4.07 12.59 -3.36
C LEU A 15 -5.23 12.87 -4.32
N PRO A 16 -5.13 12.52 -5.62
CA PRO A 16 -6.27 12.59 -6.54
C PRO A 16 -7.30 11.53 -6.16
N PHE A 17 -8.58 11.70 -6.48
CA PHE A 17 -9.63 10.72 -6.11
C PHE A 17 -9.33 9.26 -6.52
N ASN A 18 -8.62 9.05 -7.63
CA ASN A 18 -8.21 7.71 -8.08
C ASN A 18 -6.78 7.34 -7.62
N TYR A 19 -6.48 7.48 -6.33
CA TYR A 19 -5.15 7.24 -5.77
C TYR A 19 -4.82 5.75 -5.54
N ASN A 20 -5.71 4.82 -5.89
CA ASN A 20 -5.48 3.38 -5.71
C ASN A 20 -4.21 2.90 -6.44
N LYS A 21 -3.93 3.43 -7.64
CA LYS A 21 -2.69 3.09 -8.38
C LYS A 21 -1.43 3.60 -7.67
N ILE A 22 -1.52 4.77 -7.02
CA ILE A 22 -0.43 5.36 -6.24
C ILE A 22 -0.16 4.52 -5.01
N LEU A 23 -1.19 4.18 -4.24
CA LEU A 23 -1.08 3.31 -3.07
C LEU A 23 -0.54 1.93 -3.44
N GLN A 24 -1.02 1.35 -4.53
CA GLN A 24 -0.48 0.08 -5.02
C GLN A 24 1.03 0.19 -5.27
N GLY A 25 1.50 1.21 -5.99
CA GLY A 25 2.93 1.42 -6.21
C GLY A 25 3.73 1.72 -4.93
N PHE A 26 3.10 2.34 -3.94
CA PHE A 26 3.69 2.54 -2.61
C PHE A 26 3.90 1.21 -1.87
N ILE A 27 2.87 0.35 -1.83
CA ILE A 27 2.93 -0.98 -1.20
C ILE A 27 3.99 -1.85 -1.88
N TYR A 28 4.02 -1.90 -3.22
CA TYR A 28 5.03 -2.69 -3.95
C TYR A 28 6.48 -2.25 -3.70
N ARG A 29 6.71 -0.97 -3.42
CA ARG A 29 8.08 -0.44 -3.26
C ARG A 29 8.59 -0.50 -1.83
N ASN A 30 7.70 -0.38 -0.84
CA ASN A 30 8.11 -0.19 0.56
C ASN A 30 7.71 -1.34 1.47
N ILE A 31 6.70 -2.13 1.10
CA ILE A 31 6.14 -3.18 1.98
C ILE A 31 6.46 -4.57 1.45
N MET A 32 6.47 -4.77 0.13
CA MET A 32 6.93 -6.03 -0.45
C MET A 32 8.45 -6.01 -0.59
N ASP A 33 9.13 -6.90 0.12
CA ASP A 33 10.57 -7.10 0.00
C ASP A 33 10.96 -7.47 -1.45
N LYS A 34 12.20 -7.15 -1.85
CA LYS A 34 12.77 -7.55 -3.15
C LYS A 34 12.70 -9.05 -3.35
N ASP A 35 12.83 -9.85 -2.30
CA ASP A 35 12.79 -11.32 -2.39
C ASP A 35 11.36 -11.85 -2.60
N LEU A 36 10.34 -11.20 -2.03
CA LEU A 36 8.94 -11.51 -2.35
C LEU A 36 8.55 -11.00 -3.74
N ALA A 37 9.07 -9.84 -4.15
CA ALA A 37 8.91 -9.34 -5.51
C ALA A 37 9.58 -10.28 -6.53
N GLN A 38 10.75 -10.84 -6.20
CA GLN A 38 11.48 -11.84 -6.97
C GLN A 38 10.71 -13.18 -6.99
N PHE A 39 10.15 -13.63 -5.87
CA PHE A 39 9.28 -14.82 -5.82
C PHE A 39 7.98 -14.63 -6.61
N ILE A 40 7.35 -13.45 -6.55
CA ILE A 40 6.19 -13.11 -7.38
C ILE A 40 6.57 -13.03 -8.86
N HIS A 41 7.78 -12.56 -9.18
CA HIS A 41 8.30 -12.48 -10.54
C HIS A 41 8.66 -13.86 -11.10
N ASP A 42 9.27 -14.72 -10.30
CA ASP A 42 9.83 -16.02 -10.72
C ASP A 42 8.85 -17.19 -10.57
N LYS A 43 8.00 -17.21 -9.53
CA LYS A 43 6.96 -18.25 -9.38
C LYS A 43 5.61 -17.88 -9.97
N GLY A 44 5.30 -16.59 -10.12
CA GLY A 44 4.11 -16.07 -10.77
C GLY A 44 2.78 -16.68 -10.29
N PHE A 45 1.92 -15.88 -9.65
CA PHE A 45 0.48 -16.17 -9.75
C PHE A 45 -0.02 -15.75 -11.14
N SER A 46 0.49 -16.45 -12.16
CA SER A 46 0.11 -16.34 -13.56
C SER A 46 -0.91 -17.43 -13.83
N TYR A 47 -2.18 -17.14 -13.59
CA TYR A 47 -3.24 -17.86 -14.28
C TYR A 47 -3.52 -17.07 -15.56
N GLU A 48 -2.94 -17.55 -16.66
CA GLU A 48 -2.93 -16.90 -17.97
C GLU A 48 -2.27 -15.50 -18.01
N LYS A 49 -2.94 -14.49 -18.60
CA LYS A 49 -2.42 -13.11 -18.81
C LYS A 49 -2.56 -12.18 -17.60
N ARG A 50 -3.06 -12.66 -16.45
CA ARG A 50 -3.35 -11.82 -15.28
C ARG A 50 -2.47 -12.19 -14.09
N LYS A 51 -1.70 -11.22 -13.60
CA LYS A 51 -0.96 -11.32 -12.34
C LYS A 51 -1.95 -11.15 -11.19
N TYR A 52 -2.21 -12.22 -10.43
CA TYR A 52 -3.07 -12.16 -9.25
C TYR A 52 -2.29 -11.59 -8.07
N LYS A 53 -2.89 -10.62 -7.37
CA LYS A 53 -2.33 -10.06 -6.14
C LYS A 53 -2.87 -10.87 -4.97
N MET A 54 -1.99 -11.57 -4.27
CA MET A 54 -2.33 -12.30 -3.04
C MET A 54 -2.48 -11.37 -1.82
N PHE A 55 -2.84 -10.10 -2.05
CA PHE A 55 -3.08 -9.14 -0.99
C PHE A 55 -4.18 -8.16 -1.38
N THR A 56 -4.86 -7.64 -0.38
CA THR A 56 -5.81 -6.54 -0.46
C THR A 56 -5.37 -5.43 0.47
N PHE A 57 -5.81 -4.20 0.19
CA PHE A 57 -5.49 -3.04 1.00
C PHE A 57 -6.70 -2.12 1.13
N SER A 58 -6.78 -1.41 2.26
CA SER A 58 -7.81 -0.41 2.49
C SER A 58 -7.49 0.89 1.75
N ARG A 59 -8.47 1.80 1.72
CA ARG A 59 -8.19 3.23 1.56
C ARG A 59 -7.36 3.72 2.75
N LEU A 60 -6.69 4.87 2.59
CA LEU A 60 -6.05 5.55 3.72
C LEU A 60 -7.11 6.00 4.72
N GLN A 61 -6.91 5.63 5.98
CA GLN A 61 -7.74 6.01 7.11
C GLN A 61 -7.03 7.14 7.87
N GLY A 62 -7.79 8.07 8.41
CA GLY A 62 -7.26 9.22 9.12
C GLY A 62 -8.06 10.48 8.84
N LYS A 63 -7.59 11.61 9.37
CA LYS A 63 -8.23 12.91 9.15
C LYS A 63 -7.98 13.35 7.71
N PHE A 64 -9.05 13.69 6.99
CA PHE A 64 -8.95 14.22 5.64
C PHE A 64 -10.00 15.29 5.34
N SER A 65 -9.72 16.12 4.35
CA SER A 65 -10.66 17.01 3.71
C SER A 65 -10.73 16.75 2.20
N ILE A 66 -11.82 17.19 1.56
CA ILE A 66 -12.02 17.04 0.13
C ILE A 66 -11.97 18.42 -0.52
N ASP A 67 -11.05 18.58 -1.48
CA ASP A 67 -11.06 19.71 -2.41
C ASP A 67 -11.75 19.27 -3.70
N SER A 68 -13.06 19.52 -3.79
CA SER A 68 -13.87 19.18 -4.96
C SER A 68 -13.49 19.98 -6.21
N LYS A 69 -12.93 21.18 -6.06
CA LYS A 69 -12.49 22.00 -7.19
C LYS A 69 -11.26 21.39 -7.85
N ARG A 70 -10.31 20.92 -7.05
CA ARG A 70 -9.07 20.29 -7.51
C ARG A 70 -9.18 18.77 -7.67
N LYS A 71 -10.33 18.17 -7.31
CA LYS A 71 -10.58 16.71 -7.27
C LYS A 71 -9.53 15.95 -6.46
N LYS A 72 -9.20 16.51 -5.28
CA LYS A 72 -8.18 16.00 -4.38
C LYS A 72 -8.75 15.68 -3.01
N ILE A 73 -8.16 14.69 -2.37
CA ILE A 73 -8.31 14.38 -0.95
C ILE A 73 -7.03 14.83 -0.26
N ILE A 74 -7.17 15.60 0.81
CA ILE A 74 -6.06 16.18 1.56
C ILE A 74 -6.07 15.52 2.93
N TYR A 75 -5.10 14.64 3.18
CA TYR A 75 -4.94 13.94 4.44
C TYR A 75 -4.05 14.73 5.40
N GLN A 76 -4.35 14.62 6.69
CA GLN A 76 -3.52 15.10 7.80
C GLN A 76 -2.85 13.90 8.48
N SER A 77 -1.61 14.09 8.92
CA SER A 77 -0.85 13.05 9.63
C SER A 77 -1.43 12.77 11.03
N PRO A 78 -1.31 11.53 11.53
CA PRO A 78 -0.94 10.32 10.79
C PRO A 78 -2.10 9.77 9.96
N VAL A 79 -1.76 8.94 8.97
CA VAL A 79 -2.73 8.10 8.26
C VAL A 79 -2.37 6.63 8.39
N GLU A 80 -3.40 5.79 8.37
CA GLU A 80 -3.25 4.34 8.47
C GLU A 80 -3.62 3.68 7.15
N LEU A 81 -2.79 2.73 6.72
CA LEU A 81 -3.05 1.83 5.61
C LEU A 81 -3.15 0.40 6.14
N ILE A 82 -4.31 -0.21 5.98
CA ILE A 82 -4.52 -1.62 6.35
C ILE A 82 -4.22 -2.46 5.13
N VAL A 83 -3.33 -3.43 5.28
CA VAL A 83 -3.02 -4.41 4.23
C VAL A 83 -3.30 -5.81 4.79
N SER A 84 -3.91 -6.67 3.98
CA SER A 84 -4.25 -8.04 4.35
C SER A 84 -3.79 -8.99 3.24
N SER A 85 -3.20 -10.11 3.62
CA SER A 85 -2.78 -11.18 2.71
C SER A 85 -3.21 -12.53 3.26
N CYS A 86 -3.51 -13.48 2.38
CA CYS A 86 -3.72 -14.88 2.73
C CYS A 86 -2.40 -15.68 2.77
N TYR A 87 -1.26 -15.05 2.48
CA TYR A 87 0.06 -15.69 2.51
C TYR A 87 0.80 -15.26 3.77
N ASP A 88 1.26 -16.23 4.57
CA ASP A 88 1.90 -15.94 5.86
C ASP A 88 3.33 -15.40 5.68
N ASP A 89 4.03 -15.77 4.59
CA ASP A 89 5.37 -15.24 4.24
C ASP A 89 5.34 -13.83 3.61
N PHE A 90 4.20 -13.13 3.67
CA PHE A 90 4.09 -11.77 3.11
C PHE A 90 5.03 -10.76 3.80
N LEU A 91 5.46 -11.06 5.04
CA LEU A 91 6.28 -10.17 5.89
C LEU A 91 7.66 -10.76 6.22
N LEU A 92 8.38 -11.32 5.24
CA LEU A 92 9.82 -11.47 5.45
C LEU A 92 10.51 -10.10 5.30
N THR A 93 10.84 -9.52 6.47
CA THR A 93 11.94 -8.58 6.70
C THR A 93 11.73 -7.09 6.38
N CYS A 94 10.77 -6.42 7.03
CA CYS A 94 10.97 -5.00 7.37
C CYS A 94 11.95 -4.88 8.54
N HIS A 95 13.26 -4.94 8.24
CA HIS A 95 14.29 -4.47 9.18
C HIS A 95 14.20 -2.94 9.25
N CYS A 96 13.30 -2.40 10.07
CA CYS A 96 13.39 -1.01 10.52
C CYS A 96 14.59 -0.89 11.46
N LEU A 97 15.75 -0.52 10.91
CA LEU A 97 16.80 0.13 11.71
C LEU A 97 16.36 1.58 11.90
N PHE A 98 16.09 1.93 13.16
CA PHE A 98 15.98 3.32 13.63
C PHE A 98 17.32 4.05 13.46
#